data_AF-A0A106QCE6-F1
#
_entry.id   AF-A0A106QCE6-F1
#
_cell.length_a   1.000
_cell.length_b   1.000
_cell.length_c   1.000
_cell.angle_alpha   90.00
_cell.angle_beta   90.00
_cell.angle_gamma   90.00
#
_symmetry.space_group_name_H-M   'P 1'
#
loop_
_entity.id
_entity.type
_entity.pdbx_description
1 polymer ?
#
loop_
_entity_poly.entity_id
_entity_poly.type
_entity_poly.pdbx_seq_one_letter_code
_entity_poly.pdbx_strand_id
1 'polypeptide(L)'
;MRAKPIFASLGLVVRSVENGVYHLQRLDEHGFPRRDTVGLLLSEAPLTPQSSKVKLFLQDAPAGVPAARIRHQWQSLDARRFEESGLEPLELALSEDQIPAFFIEQRQKRPDGVRVRHTVRLNTGEVLCYN
;
A
#
# COMPACT_ATOMS: atom_id res chain seq x y z
N MET A 1 5.58 12.44 19.84
CA MET A 1 5.18 13.03 18.53
C MET A 1 4.19 12.08 17.89
N ARG A 2 3.18 12.56 17.15
CA ARG A 2 2.30 11.68 16.38
C ARG A 2 3.04 11.23 15.12
N ALA A 3 2.99 9.94 14.82
CA ALA A 3 3.56 9.37 13.62
C ALA A 3 2.98 10.04 12.37
N LYS A 4 3.85 10.36 11.40
CA LYS A 4 3.42 10.97 10.13
C LYS A 4 2.88 9.90 9.19
N PRO A 5 1.73 10.13 8.52
CA PRO A 5 1.25 9.23 7.48
C PRO A 5 2.26 9.10 6.33
N ILE A 6 2.48 7.87 5.88
CA ILE A 6 3.43 7.49 4.82
C ILE A 6 3.05 8.14 3.50
N PHE A 7 1.78 8.09 3.11
CA PHE A 7 1.36 8.65 1.83
C PHE A 7 1.44 10.18 1.81
N ALA A 8 1.12 10.82 2.93
CA ALA A 8 1.19 12.27 3.03
C ALA A 8 2.63 12.79 2.87
N SER A 9 3.64 12.09 3.42
CA SER A 9 5.05 12.49 3.24
C SER A 9 5.55 12.32 1.80
N LEU A 10 4.86 11.53 0.99
CA LEU A 10 5.16 11.30 -0.43
C LEU A 10 4.33 12.18 -1.38
N GLY A 11 3.54 13.12 -0.86
CA GLY A 11 2.65 13.95 -1.69
C GLY A 11 1.48 13.16 -2.29
N LEU A 12 1.05 12.09 -1.62
CA LEU A 12 -0.03 11.21 -2.03
C LEU A 12 -1.22 11.36 -1.08
N VAL A 13 -2.42 11.51 -1.65
CA VAL A 13 -3.68 11.53 -0.92
C VAL A 13 -4.37 10.18 -1.07
N VAL A 14 -4.73 9.54 0.04
CA VAL A 14 -5.51 8.30 0.03
C VAL A 14 -6.96 8.62 -0.29
N ARG A 15 -7.47 8.10 -1.41
CA ARG A 15 -8.89 8.22 -1.79
C ARG A 15 -9.71 7.06 -1.23
N SER A 16 -9.19 5.85 -1.34
CA SER A 16 -9.79 4.65 -0.77
C SER A 16 -8.76 3.53 -0.62
N VAL A 17 -9.06 2.56 0.23
CA VAL A 17 -8.30 1.31 0.36
C VAL A 17 -9.27 0.15 0.36
N GLU A 18 -8.97 -0.86 -0.44
CA GLU A 18 -9.79 -2.07 -0.56
C GLU A 18 -8.88 -3.27 -0.83
N ASN A 19 -9.05 -4.33 -0.03
CA ASN A 19 -8.21 -5.52 -0.08
C ASN A 19 -6.69 -5.22 0.01
N GLY A 20 -6.32 -4.23 0.84
CA GLY A 20 -4.95 -3.76 1.03
C GLY A 20 -4.38 -2.95 -0.15
N VAL A 21 -5.15 -2.77 -1.23
CA VAL A 21 -4.75 -1.95 -2.38
C VAL A 21 -5.33 -0.55 -2.27
N TYR A 22 -4.48 0.44 -2.44
CA TYR A 22 -4.83 1.85 -2.36
C TYR A 22 -5.21 2.41 -3.72
N HIS A 23 -6.27 3.23 -3.73
CA HIS A 23 -6.45 4.27 -4.73
C HIS A 23 -5.95 5.58 -4.13
N LEU A 24 -4.92 6.14 -4.77
CA LEU A 24 -4.21 7.32 -4.37
C LEU A 24 -4.38 8.42 -5.42
N GLN A 25 -4.20 9.66 -5.00
CA GLN A 25 -4.06 10.81 -5.86
C GLN A 25 -2.69 11.45 -5.62
N ARG A 26 -1.86 11.54 -6.66
CA ARG A 26 -0.61 12.31 -6.60
C ARG A 26 -0.91 13.80 -6.71
N LEU A 27 -0.33 14.58 -5.80
CA LEU A 27 -0.37 16.03 -5.83
C LEU A 27 0.86 16.59 -6.56
N ASP A 28 0.73 17.79 -7.12
CA ASP A 28 1.87 18.59 -7.58
C ASP A 28 2.51 19.37 -6.42
N GLU A 29 3.54 20.16 -6.74
CA GLU A 29 4.28 20.99 -5.76
C GLU A 29 3.41 22.07 -5.09
N HIS A 30 2.27 22.41 -5.70
CA HIS A 30 1.32 23.39 -5.18
C HIS A 30 0.13 22.72 -4.47
N GLY A 31 0.13 21.39 -4.34
CA GLY A 31 -0.91 20.62 -3.68
C GLY A 31 -2.12 20.29 -4.56
N PHE A 32 -2.06 20.50 -5.87
CA PHE A 32 -3.18 20.20 -6.76
C PHE A 32 -3.14 18.74 -7.26
N PRO A 33 -4.32 18.09 -7.41
CA PRO A 33 -4.42 16.75 -7.97
C PRO A 33 -3.85 16.67 -9.38
N ARG A 34 -2.89 15.77 -9.61
CA ARG A 34 -2.22 15.59 -10.92
C ARG A 34 -2.64 14.30 -11.63
N ARG A 35 -2.51 13.16 -10.95
CA ARG A 35 -2.79 11.83 -11.51
C ARG A 35 -3.35 10.88 -10.46
N ASP A 36 -4.26 10.01 -10.89
CA ASP A 36 -4.63 8.86 -10.09
C ASP A 36 -3.49 7.85 -10.10
N THR A 37 -3.24 7.26 -8.94
CA THR A 37 -2.18 6.30 -8.72
C THR A 37 -2.75 5.13 -7.93
N VAL A 38 -2.31 3.92 -8.23
CA VAL A 38 -2.62 2.72 -7.42
C VAL A 38 -1.39 2.37 -6.61
N GLY A 39 -1.61 2.03 -5.34
CA GLY A 39 -0.52 1.73 -4.41
C GLY A 39 -0.74 0.43 -3.64
N LEU A 40 0.37 -0.19 -3.22
CA LEU A 40 0.39 -1.35 -2.33
C LEU A 40 1.58 -1.20 -1.39
N LEU A 41 1.30 -1.17 -0.08
CA LEU A 41 2.32 -1.35 0.94
C LEU A 41 2.48 -2.84 1.19
N LEU A 42 3.71 -3.33 1.09
CA LEU A 42 4.07 -4.73 1.25
C LEU A 42 5.23 -4.88 2.23
N SER A 43 5.15 -5.88 3.10
CA SER A 43 6.29 -6.40 3.84
C SER A 43 6.52 -7.86 3.47
N GLU A 44 7.79 -8.27 3.35
CA GLU A 44 8.16 -9.65 3.03
C GLU A 44 7.92 -10.61 4.21
N ALA A 45 7.92 -10.06 5.42
CA ALA A 45 7.71 -10.77 6.67
C ALA A 45 6.71 -10.01 7.54
N PRO A 46 6.11 -10.66 8.55
CA PRO A 46 5.35 -9.96 9.57
C PRO A 46 6.18 -8.81 10.17
N LEU A 47 5.57 -7.64 10.33
CA LEU A 47 6.24 -6.52 10.98
C LEU A 47 6.59 -6.89 12.42
N THR A 48 7.83 -6.59 12.80
CA THR A 48 8.26 -6.59 14.20
C THR A 48 8.92 -5.25 14.46
N PRO A 49 9.12 -4.83 15.72
CA PRO A 49 9.92 -3.65 16.01
C PRO A 49 11.34 -3.70 15.41
N GLN A 50 11.86 -4.91 15.12
CA GLN A 50 13.16 -5.10 14.45
C GLN A 50 13.06 -5.16 12.92
N SER A 51 11.86 -5.38 12.35
CA SER A 51 11.59 -5.45 10.91
C SER A 51 10.70 -4.27 10.52
N SER A 52 11.34 -3.13 10.26
CA SER A 52 10.65 -1.88 9.93
C SER A 52 10.67 -1.52 8.44
N LYS A 53 11.33 -2.32 7.61
CA LYS A 53 11.43 -2.05 6.17
C LYS A 53 10.19 -2.58 5.45
N VAL A 54 9.56 -1.72 4.67
CA VAL A 54 8.43 -2.06 3.82
C VAL A 54 8.69 -1.59 2.40
N LYS A 55 8.10 -2.29 1.44
CA LYS A 55 8.10 -1.94 0.01
C LYS A 55 6.81 -1.24 -0.33
N LEU A 56 6.90 -0.09 -0.97
CA LEU A 56 5.76 0.60 -1.56
C LEU A 56 5.80 0.45 -3.08
N PHE A 57 4.85 -0.28 -3.63
CA PHE A 57 4.63 -0.34 -5.07
C PHE A 57 3.65 0.76 -5.47
N LEU A 58 3.97 1.52 -6.52
CA LEU A 58 3.14 2.57 -7.08
C LEU A 58 3.03 2.39 -8.60
N GLN A 59 1.83 2.61 -9.11
CA GLN A 59 1.57 2.68 -10.55
C GLN A 59 0.62 3.83 -10.84
N ASP A 60 1.10 4.83 -11.57
CA ASP A 60 0.24 5.89 -12.10
C ASP A 60 -0.71 5.29 -13.13
N ALA A 61 -1.98 5.73 -13.09
CA ALA A 61 -2.95 5.35 -14.10
C ALA A 61 -2.55 5.96 -15.46
N PRO A 62 -2.35 5.15 -16.52
CA PRO A 62 -2.12 5.67 -17.86
C PRO A 62 -3.29 6.53 -18.35
N ALA A 63 -3.03 7.43 -19.29
CA ALA A 63 -4.09 8.25 -19.89
C ALA A 63 -5.20 7.37 -20.48
N GLY A 64 -6.45 7.63 -20.09
CA GLY A 64 -7.62 6.87 -20.54
C GLY A 64 -7.84 5.52 -19.83
N VAL A 65 -6.99 5.14 -18.87
CA VAL A 65 -7.18 3.92 -18.06
C VAL A 65 -7.70 4.31 -16.67
N PRO A 66 -8.90 3.85 -16.27
CA PRO A 66 -9.38 4.10 -14.92
C PRO A 66 -8.52 3.41 -13.86
N ALA A 67 -8.11 4.13 -12.83
CA ALA A 67 -7.34 3.57 -11.71
C ALA A 67 -8.05 2.39 -11.03
N ALA A 68 -9.39 2.39 -11.02
CA ALA A 68 -10.18 1.26 -10.51
C ALA A 68 -9.88 -0.07 -11.23
N ARG A 69 -9.58 -0.04 -12.53
CA ARG A 69 -9.22 -1.24 -13.31
C ARG A 69 -7.87 -1.81 -12.85
N ILE A 70 -6.89 -0.94 -12.67
CA ILE A 70 -5.56 -1.31 -12.15
C ILE A 70 -5.70 -1.84 -10.73
N ARG A 71 -6.46 -1.15 -9.87
CA ARG A 71 -6.74 -1.59 -8.50
C ARG A 71 -7.35 -2.99 -8.46
N HIS A 72 -8.37 -3.25 -9.27
CA HIS A 72 -9.01 -4.57 -9.33
C HIS A 72 -8.02 -5.68 -9.76
N GLN A 73 -7.16 -5.40 -10.74
CA GLN A 73 -6.07 -6.31 -11.10
C GLN A 73 -5.12 -6.55 -9.92
N TRP A 74 -4.72 -5.49 -9.23
CA TRP A 74 -3.81 -5.56 -8.08
C TRP A 74 -4.38 -6.33 -6.89
N GLN A 75 -5.70 -6.34 -6.72
CA GLN A 75 -6.38 -7.11 -5.68
C GLN A 75 -6.31 -8.62 -5.92
N SER A 76 -6.18 -9.07 -7.17
CA SER A 76 -6.04 -10.49 -7.51
C SER A 76 -4.59 -10.98 -7.49
N LEU A 77 -3.63 -10.07 -7.67
CA LEU A 77 -2.21 -10.39 -7.69
C LEU A 77 -1.70 -10.87 -6.32
N ASP A 78 -0.73 -11.78 -6.39
CA ASP A 78 0.05 -12.18 -5.23
C ASP A 78 1.19 -11.21 -4.99
N ALA A 79 1.59 -11.04 -3.74
CA ALA A 79 2.70 -10.14 -3.40
C ALA A 79 4.01 -10.54 -4.11
N ARG A 80 4.26 -11.84 -4.32
CA ARG A 80 5.37 -12.32 -5.18
C ARG A 80 5.22 -11.92 -6.64
N ARG A 81 3.98 -11.88 -7.16
CA ARG A 81 3.70 -11.42 -8.54
C ARG A 81 3.86 -9.91 -8.71
N PHE A 82 3.87 -9.14 -7.61
CA PHE A 82 4.21 -7.71 -7.67
C PHE A 82 5.70 -7.50 -7.90
N GLU A 83 6.55 -8.32 -7.31
CA GLU A 83 8.00 -8.29 -7.59
C GLU A 83 8.28 -8.68 -9.05
N GLU A 84 7.50 -9.60 -9.60
CA GLU A 84 7.56 -10.01 -11.02
C GLU A 84 6.91 -9.01 -11.98
N SER A 85 6.20 -7.98 -11.49
CA SER A 85 5.47 -7.03 -12.34
C SER A 85 6.38 -6.05 -13.10
N GLY A 86 7.69 -6.05 -12.80
CA GLY A 86 8.66 -5.09 -13.34
C GLY A 86 8.55 -3.69 -12.73
N LEU A 87 7.68 -3.50 -11.73
CA LEU A 87 7.63 -2.26 -10.95
C LEU A 87 8.75 -2.27 -9.91
N GLU A 88 9.58 -1.23 -9.94
CA GLU A 88 10.57 -1.01 -8.89
C GLU A 88 9.87 -0.50 -7.62
N PRO A 89 9.96 -1.23 -6.49
CA PRO A 89 9.38 -0.77 -5.25
C PRO A 89 10.19 0.39 -4.66
N LEU A 90 9.50 1.34 -4.03
CA LEU A 90 10.13 2.29 -3.13
C LEU A 90 10.33 1.62 -1.77
N GLU A 91 11.59 1.47 -1.35
CA GLU A 91 11.89 1.00 0.01
C GLU A 91 11.68 2.11 1.02
N LEU A 92 10.90 1.80 2.07
CA LEU A 92 10.57 2.71 3.14
C LEU A 92 10.96 2.08 4.48
N ALA A 93 11.63 2.86 5.33
CA ALA A 93 11.85 2.49 6.71
C ALA A 93 10.75 3.12 7.57
N LEU A 94 9.96 2.29 8.24
CA LEU A 94 9.00 2.73 9.23
C LEU A 94 9.74 3.13 10.51
N SER A 95 9.30 4.21 11.14
CA SER A 95 9.71 4.55 12.51
C SER A 95 8.94 3.71 13.53
N GLU A 96 9.49 3.53 14.72
CA GLU A 96 8.87 2.72 15.78
C GLU A 96 7.45 3.19 16.13
N ASP A 97 7.20 4.49 16.08
CA ASP A 97 5.87 5.07 16.36
C ASP A 97 4.85 4.81 15.24
N GLN A 98 5.27 4.42 14.04
CA GLN A 98 4.39 3.96 12.96
C GLN A 98 3.99 2.48 13.13
N ILE A 99 4.81 1.69 13.82
CA ILE A 99 4.59 0.26 14.03
C ILE A 99 3.74 0.05 15.29
N PRO A 100 2.59 -0.63 15.21
CA PRO A 100 1.78 -0.91 16.39
C PRO A 100 2.50 -1.92 17.29
N ALA A 101 2.37 -1.75 18.62
CA ALA A 101 2.94 -2.67 19.59
C ALA A 101 2.30 -4.08 19.53
N PHE A 102 1.04 -4.16 19.08
CA PHE A 102 0.30 -5.40 18.85
C PHE A 102 -0.44 -5.31 17.52
N PHE A 103 -0.38 -6.38 16.73
CA PHE A 103 -1.05 -6.45 15.43
C PHE A 103 -2.34 -7.26 15.53
N ILE A 104 -3.43 -6.71 14.97
CA ILE A 104 -4.61 -7.50 14.64
C ILE A 104 -4.54 -7.78 13.15
N GLU A 105 -4.20 -9.02 12.80
CA GLU A 105 -4.18 -9.48 11.42
C GLU A 105 -5.61 -9.55 10.86
N GLN A 106 -5.80 -8.96 9.69
CA GLN A 106 -7.03 -9.06 8.93
C GLN A 106 -6.81 -9.92 7.68
N ARG A 107 -7.66 -10.94 7.55
CA ARG A 107 -7.66 -11.87 6.41
C ARG A 107 -8.69 -11.41 5.40
N GLN A 108 -8.23 -10.94 4.24
CA GLN A 108 -9.07 -10.46 3.17
C GLN A 108 -9.13 -11.51 2.07
N LYS A 109 -10.32 -12.04 1.76
CA LYS A 109 -10.49 -12.93 0.61
C LYS A 109 -10.25 -12.14 -0.66
N ARG A 110 -9.37 -12.63 -1.53
CA ARG A 110 -9.15 -12.03 -2.84
C ARG A 110 -10.38 -12.25 -3.73
N PRO A 111 -10.52 -11.48 -4.82
CA PRO A 111 -11.62 -11.66 -5.77
C PRO A 111 -11.72 -13.07 -6.37
N ASP A 112 -10.62 -13.85 -6.38
CA ASP A 112 -10.60 -15.25 -6.82
C ASP A 112 -11.29 -16.23 -5.84
N GLY A 113 -11.62 -15.78 -4.62
CA GLY A 113 -12.31 -16.56 -3.59
C GLY A 113 -11.47 -17.67 -2.93
N VAL A 114 -10.26 -17.93 -3.43
CA VAL A 114 -9.40 -19.04 -2.98
C VAL A 114 -8.23 -18.53 -2.16
N ARG A 115 -7.64 -17.40 -2.54
CA ARG A 115 -6.45 -16.86 -1.88
C ARG A 115 -6.83 -15.82 -0.83
N VAL A 116 -6.05 -15.76 0.24
CA VAL A 116 -6.18 -14.78 1.32
C VAL A 116 -5.04 -13.77 1.20
N ARG A 117 -5.35 -12.50 1.39
CA ARG A 117 -4.37 -11.45 1.64
C ARG A 117 -4.36 -11.12 3.12
N HIS A 118 -3.18 -11.19 3.72
CA HIS A 118 -2.97 -10.84 5.12
C HIS A 118 -2.62 -9.36 5.18
N THR A 119 -3.32 -8.65 6.06
CA THR A 119 -3.16 -7.21 6.22
C THR A 119 -3.08 -6.82 7.69
N VAL A 120 -2.28 -5.80 7.99
CA VAL A 120 -2.21 -5.17 9.32
C VAL A 120 -2.35 -3.68 9.17
N ARG A 121 -2.90 -3.03 10.19
CA ARG A 121 -3.05 -1.58 10.24
C ARG A 121 -1.94 -0.97 11.09
N LEU A 122 -1.22 -0.01 10.52
CA LEU A 122 -0.20 0.79 11.19
C LEU A 122 -0.83 1.81 12.14
N ASN A 123 -0.04 2.38 13.06
CA ASN A 123 -0.51 3.43 13.98
C ASN A 123 -0.95 4.70 13.24
N THR A 124 -0.41 4.92 12.05
CA THR A 124 -0.76 6.02 11.16
C THR A 124 -2.06 5.78 10.38
N GLY A 125 -2.63 4.56 10.46
CA GLY A 125 -3.90 4.19 9.87
C GLY A 125 -3.79 3.46 8.52
N GLU A 126 -2.62 3.49 7.88
CA GLU A 126 -2.31 2.72 6.67
C GLU A 126 -2.41 1.22 6.93
N VAL A 127 -2.98 0.53 5.98
CA VAL A 127 -2.96 -0.92 5.79
C VAL A 127 -1.69 -1.37 5.07
N LEU A 128 -0.96 -2.28 5.67
CA LEU A 128 0.20 -2.98 5.10
C LEU A 128 -0.20 -4.42 4.78
N CYS A 129 0.20 -4.91 3.62
CA CYS A 129 0.09 -6.32 3.26
C CYS A 129 1.36 -7.08 3.65
N TYR A 130 1.24 -8.34 4.03
CA TYR A 130 2.38 -9.26 4.10
C TYR A 130 1.96 -10.65 3.67
N ASN A 131 2.94 -11.50 3.36
CA ASN A 131 2.76 -12.92 3.08
C ASN A 131 3.04 -13.77 4.33
#